data_AF-A0AAF0BVU2-F1
#
_entry.id   AF-A0AAF0BVU2-F1
#
_cell.length_a   1.000
_cell.length_b   1.000
_cell.length_c   1.000
_cell.angle_alpha   90.00
_cell.angle_beta   90.00
_cell.angle_gamma   90.00
#
_symmetry.space_group_name_H-M   'P 1'
#
loop_
_entity.id
_entity.type
_entity.pdbx_description
1 polymer ?
#
loop_
_entity_poly.entity_id
_entity_poly.type
_entity_poly.pdbx_seq_one_letter_code
_entity_poly.pdbx_strand_id
1 'polypeptide(L)'
;MLDLLLLVALVVAAVAGYRLGFVARAASWAGMLLGVVLAARLMPRAIEAVGEDGSRATVLLVAAGLLLGGALAGQALGVVVGSRAQTSITSPRARRVDAAGGAAAGVVGLLVLVWLVVPALADVSGWQAREVRRSRIVSTLSEQLPPAPDATKTLRQLLGDGYPQVFDGLDRSPDVGPPPGETGLSEDRAAGVAASIVKVSGEACDRIQEGTGFVVAEDLVVTNAHVVAGEPETVLVRPDGSEVDAALVAFDADRDLAVLRAPGLGLPALPITGSDVGQSGAVFGHPGGRPLELSPFDVRQRIDAVGTDIYGEPGTTRDVLVLAADLEPGDSGSPLVDAAGQVVGVAFAIAPDRSGVAYAVSTDELQAVLATAGSRVPAGPCAA
;
A
#
# COMPACT_ATOMS: atom_id res chain seq x y z
N MET A 1 14.48 -18.31 -3.96
CA MET A 1 14.21 -18.66 -5.38
C MET A 1 14.14 -17.42 -6.26
N LEU A 2 13.41 -16.36 -5.90
CA LEU A 2 13.30 -15.14 -6.71
C LEU A 2 14.64 -14.44 -6.94
N ASP A 3 15.52 -14.35 -5.94
CA ASP A 3 16.88 -13.80 -6.14
C ASP A 3 17.66 -14.53 -7.24
N LEU A 4 17.55 -15.86 -7.30
CA LEU A 4 18.20 -16.66 -8.33
C LEU A 4 17.59 -16.38 -9.71
N LEU A 5 16.26 -16.28 -9.79
CA LEU A 5 15.55 -15.94 -11.03
C LEU A 5 15.91 -14.53 -11.52
N LEU A 6 15.99 -13.56 -10.62
CA LEU A 6 16.39 -12.19 -10.92
C LEU A 6 17.85 -12.11 -11.36
N LEU A 7 18.76 -12.84 -10.72
CA LEU A 7 20.16 -12.94 -11.15
C LEU A 7 20.27 -13.53 -12.56
N VAL A 8 19.55 -14.62 -12.84
CA VAL A 8 19.50 -15.22 -14.18
C VAL A 8 18.94 -14.21 -15.19
N ALA A 9 17.85 -13.52 -14.85
CA ALA A 9 17.26 -12.50 -15.71
C ALA A 9 18.21 -11.33 -15.98
N LEU A 10 18.97 -10.87 -14.96
CA LEU A 10 19.99 -9.83 -15.09
C LEU A 10 21.11 -10.25 -16.04
N VAL A 11 21.59 -11.49 -15.93
CA VAL A 11 22.59 -12.04 -16.85
C VAL A 11 22.04 -12.12 -18.28
N VAL A 12 20.81 -12.62 -18.45
CA VAL A 12 20.15 -12.67 -19.76
C VAL A 12 19.99 -11.27 -20.36
N ALA A 13 19.56 -10.30 -19.55
CA ALA A 13 19.41 -8.90 -19.98
C ALA A 13 20.75 -8.27 -20.36
N ALA A 14 21.81 -8.53 -19.61
CA ALA A 14 23.17 -8.08 -19.93
C ALA A 14 23.69 -8.69 -21.23
N VAL A 15 23.51 -10.00 -21.44
CA VAL A 15 23.95 -10.70 -22.66
C VAL A 15 23.14 -10.24 -23.88
N ALA A 16 21.82 -10.11 -23.74
CA ALA A 16 20.96 -9.58 -24.80
C ALA A 16 21.35 -8.13 -25.14
N GLY A 17 21.58 -7.30 -24.12
CA GLY A 17 22.07 -5.93 -24.27
C GLY A 17 23.42 -5.86 -24.97
N TYR A 18 24.36 -6.74 -24.62
CA TYR A 18 25.67 -6.82 -25.26
C TYR A 18 25.58 -7.15 -26.75
N ARG A 19 24.66 -8.05 -27.12
CA ARG A 19 24.43 -8.46 -28.52
C ARG A 19 23.74 -7.39 -29.35
N LEU A 20 22.78 -6.68 -28.77
CA LEU A 20 22.06 -5.60 -29.45
C LEU A 20 22.88 -4.30 -29.54
N GLY A 21 23.72 -4.01 -28.55
CA GLY A 21 24.41 -2.74 -28.42
C GLY A 21 23.53 -1.61 -27.89
N PHE A 22 24.17 -0.54 -27.43
CA PHE A 22 23.52 0.59 -26.79
C PHE A 22 22.60 1.34 -27.74
N VAL A 23 23.05 1.62 -28.97
CA VAL A 23 22.26 2.39 -29.95
C VAL A 23 20.93 1.71 -30.26
N ALA A 24 20.96 0.39 -30.52
CA ALA A 24 19.74 -0.36 -30.80
C ALA A 24 18.83 -0.43 -29.57
N ARG A 25 19.40 -0.56 -28.37
CA ARG A 25 18.64 -0.59 -27.11
C ARG A 25 17.98 0.75 -26.82
N ALA A 26 18.71 1.86 -26.92
CA ALA A 26 18.18 3.21 -26.72
C ALA A 26 17.07 3.52 -27.72
N ALA A 27 17.26 3.19 -29.00
CA ALA A 27 16.23 3.35 -30.02
C ALA A 27 14.98 2.49 -29.72
N SER A 28 15.16 1.26 -29.20
CA SER A 28 14.04 0.41 -28.79
C SER A 28 13.21 1.00 -27.65
N TRP A 29 13.86 1.62 -26.65
CA TRP A 29 13.16 2.28 -25.54
C TRP A 29 12.46 3.56 -25.98
N ALA A 30 13.11 4.37 -26.83
CA ALA A 30 12.48 5.55 -27.42
C ALA A 30 11.26 5.18 -28.26
N GLY A 31 11.36 4.11 -29.06
CA GLY A 31 10.25 3.57 -29.83
C GLY A 31 9.11 3.08 -28.95
N MET A 32 9.41 2.34 -27.89
CA MET A 32 8.42 1.88 -26.91
C MET A 32 7.66 3.04 -26.26
N LEU A 33 8.38 4.05 -25.78
CA LEU A 33 7.80 5.25 -25.17
C LEU A 33 6.90 5.99 -26.16
N LEU A 34 7.36 6.18 -27.40
CA LEU A 34 6.56 6.80 -28.46
C LEU A 34 5.29 5.98 -28.74
N GLY A 35 5.41 4.66 -28.80
CA GLY A 35 4.28 3.74 -28.99
C GLY A 35 3.23 3.85 -27.89
N VAL A 36 3.65 3.91 -26.62
CA VAL A 36 2.77 4.12 -25.47
C VAL A 36 2.06 5.48 -25.54
N VAL A 37 2.79 6.55 -25.88
CA VAL A 37 2.20 7.90 -26.01
C VAL A 37 1.14 7.92 -27.13
N LEU A 38 1.43 7.29 -28.27
CA LEU A 38 0.47 7.20 -29.37
C LEU A 38 -0.76 6.36 -28.98
N ALA A 39 -0.56 5.23 -28.30
CA ALA A 39 -1.64 4.41 -27.76
C ALA A 39 -2.52 5.20 -26.78
N ALA A 40 -1.92 5.92 -25.83
CA ALA A 40 -2.63 6.77 -24.89
C ALA A 40 -3.45 7.88 -25.59
N ARG A 41 -2.93 8.46 -26.68
CA ARG A 41 -3.69 9.45 -27.48
C ARG A 41 -4.85 8.85 -28.27
N LEU A 42 -4.79 7.56 -28.59
CA LEU A 42 -5.85 6.82 -29.27
C LEU A 42 -6.89 6.26 -28.28
N MET A 43 -6.55 6.18 -27.00
CA MET A 43 -7.38 5.59 -25.96
C MET A 43 -8.79 6.18 -25.85
N PRO A 44 -9.00 7.51 -25.87
CA PRO A 44 -10.36 8.06 -25.77
C PRO A 44 -11.28 7.54 -26.89
N ARG A 45 -10.77 7.46 -28.12
CA ARG A 45 -11.52 6.92 -29.27
C ARG A 45 -11.78 5.42 -29.14
N ALA A 46 -10.82 4.68 -28.59
CA ALA A 46 -10.98 3.26 -28.36
C ALA A 46 -12.05 2.98 -27.30
N ILE A 47 -12.12 3.80 -26.25
CA ILE A 47 -13.14 3.69 -25.20
C ILE A 47 -14.52 4.09 -25.74
N GLU A 48 -14.63 5.18 -26.51
CA GLU A 48 -15.87 5.59 -27.18
C GLU A 48 -16.42 4.48 -28.09
N ALA A 49 -15.54 3.74 -28.80
CA ALA A 49 -15.93 2.65 -29.67
C ALA A 49 -16.47 1.41 -28.92
N VAL A 50 -16.17 1.26 -27.63
CA VAL A 50 -16.70 0.17 -26.78
C VAL A 50 -18.15 0.44 -26.36
N GLY A 51 -18.60 1.71 -26.38
CA GLY A 51 -19.96 2.11 -26.02
C GLY A 51 -20.21 2.16 -24.50
N GLU A 52 -21.26 2.89 -24.10
CA GLU A 52 -21.62 3.11 -22.69
C GLU A 52 -22.08 1.83 -21.96
N ASP A 53 -22.55 0.82 -22.71
CA ASP A 53 -22.95 -0.50 -22.17
C ASP A 53 -21.76 -1.46 -21.94
N GLY A 54 -20.54 -1.03 -22.26
CA GLY A 54 -19.33 -1.84 -22.08
C GLY A 54 -19.03 -2.11 -20.61
N SER A 55 -18.87 -3.39 -20.26
CA SER A 55 -18.45 -3.76 -18.90
C SER A 55 -17.10 -3.10 -18.55
N ARG A 56 -16.88 -2.74 -17.27
CA ARG A 56 -15.60 -2.16 -16.81
C ARG A 56 -14.41 -3.04 -17.19
N ALA A 57 -14.59 -4.37 -17.15
CA ALA A 57 -13.57 -5.33 -17.57
C ALA A 57 -13.20 -5.19 -19.06
N THR A 58 -14.19 -4.97 -19.93
CA THR A 58 -13.94 -4.75 -21.38
C THR A 58 -13.14 -3.47 -21.61
N VAL A 59 -13.49 -2.38 -20.94
CA VAL A 59 -12.76 -1.10 -21.03
C VAL A 59 -11.30 -1.27 -20.59
N LEU A 60 -11.08 -1.95 -19.46
CA LEU A 60 -9.74 -2.23 -18.95
C LEU A 60 -8.93 -3.11 -19.91
N LEU A 61 -9.53 -4.16 -20.49
CA LEU A 61 -8.87 -5.02 -21.47
C LEU A 61 -8.49 -4.27 -22.75
N VAL A 62 -9.35 -3.39 -23.24
CA VAL A 62 -9.07 -2.57 -24.42
C VAL A 62 -7.97 -1.56 -24.11
N ALA A 63 -8.01 -0.88 -22.96
CA ALA A 63 -6.97 0.04 -22.55
C ALA A 63 -5.60 -0.65 -22.41
N ALA A 64 -5.56 -1.80 -21.71
CA ALA A 64 -4.35 -2.59 -21.54
C ALA A 64 -3.81 -3.10 -22.88
N GLY A 65 -4.69 -3.63 -23.74
CA GLY A 65 -4.34 -4.12 -25.07
C GLY A 65 -3.78 -3.04 -25.98
N LEU A 66 -4.37 -1.84 -25.96
CA LEU A 66 -3.91 -0.71 -26.76
C LEU A 66 -2.52 -0.22 -26.32
N LEU A 67 -2.32 -0.06 -25.00
CA LEU A 67 -1.03 0.34 -24.43
C LEU A 67 0.07 -0.70 -24.72
N LEU A 68 -0.22 -1.98 -24.47
CA LEU A 68 0.73 -3.07 -24.72
C LEU A 68 1.06 -3.20 -26.21
N GLY A 69 0.04 -3.14 -27.08
CA GLY A 69 0.22 -3.20 -28.53
C GLY A 69 1.07 -2.03 -29.05
N GLY A 70 0.79 -0.80 -28.57
CA GLY A 70 1.58 0.39 -28.89
C GLY A 70 3.03 0.26 -28.45
N ALA A 71 3.26 -0.17 -27.20
CA ALA A 71 4.60 -0.38 -26.66
C ALA A 71 5.41 -1.38 -27.50
N LEU A 72 4.83 -2.56 -27.80
CA LEU A 72 5.48 -3.62 -28.56
C LEU A 72 5.78 -3.21 -30.00
N ALA A 73 4.82 -2.57 -30.69
CA ALA A 73 5.01 -2.09 -32.05
C ALA A 73 6.09 -1.01 -32.12
N GLY A 74 6.04 -0.05 -31.19
CA GLY A 74 7.03 1.01 -31.07
C GLY A 74 8.42 0.47 -30.77
N GLN A 75 8.53 -0.50 -29.85
CA GLN A 75 9.79 -1.16 -29.52
C GLN A 75 10.39 -1.89 -30.72
N ALA A 76 9.58 -2.66 -31.45
CA ALA A 76 10.01 -3.38 -32.65
C ALA A 76 10.55 -2.42 -33.72
N LEU A 77 9.84 -1.32 -33.98
CA LEU A 77 10.31 -0.27 -34.88
C LEU A 77 11.62 0.36 -34.40
N GLY A 78 11.72 0.63 -33.10
CA GLY A 78 12.94 1.16 -32.49
C GLY A 78 14.15 0.23 -32.65
N VAL A 79 13.98 -1.08 -32.49
CA VAL A 79 15.04 -2.07 -32.74
C VAL A 79 15.45 -2.07 -34.21
N VAL A 80 14.49 -2.02 -35.13
CA VAL A 80 14.76 -1.99 -36.58
C VAL A 80 15.51 -0.72 -36.99
N VAL A 81 15.13 0.44 -36.47
CA VAL A 81 15.81 1.71 -36.73
C VAL A 81 17.20 1.71 -36.09
N GLY A 82 17.30 1.28 -34.84
CA GLY A 82 18.53 1.29 -34.07
C GLY A 82 19.57 0.29 -34.59
N SER A 83 19.16 -0.91 -34.99
CA SER A 83 20.04 -1.89 -35.63
C SER A 83 20.57 -1.40 -36.97
N ARG A 84 19.77 -0.67 -37.76
CA ARG A 84 20.26 0.01 -38.97
C ARG A 84 21.28 1.10 -38.62
N ALA A 85 21.00 1.93 -37.63
CA ALA A 85 21.93 2.96 -37.18
C ALA A 85 23.26 2.36 -36.66
N GLN A 86 23.22 1.19 -36.02
CA GLN A 86 24.41 0.52 -35.54
C GLN A 86 25.38 0.10 -36.67
N THR A 87 24.88 -0.13 -37.89
CA THR A 87 25.74 -0.46 -39.05
C THR A 87 26.70 0.67 -39.43
N SER A 88 26.45 1.92 -39.01
CA SER A 88 27.37 3.04 -39.23
C SER A 88 28.59 3.01 -38.29
N ILE A 89 28.62 2.14 -37.28
CA ILE A 89 29.72 1.99 -36.33
C ILE A 89 30.78 1.02 -36.88
N THR A 90 31.72 1.57 -37.66
CA THR A 90 32.76 0.78 -38.34
C THR A 90 34.01 0.53 -37.49
N SER A 91 34.25 1.33 -36.45
CA SER A 91 35.42 1.18 -35.57
C SER A 91 35.28 0.00 -34.59
N PRO A 92 36.27 -0.92 -34.49
CA PRO A 92 36.25 -2.03 -33.55
C PRO A 92 36.16 -1.59 -32.07
N ARG A 93 36.77 -0.45 -31.71
CA ARG A 93 36.68 0.08 -30.34
C ARG A 93 35.29 0.63 -30.05
N ALA A 94 34.71 1.36 -30.99
CA ALA A 94 33.36 1.91 -30.86
C ALA A 94 32.31 0.78 -30.74
N ARG A 95 32.46 -0.32 -31.48
CA ARG A 95 31.60 -1.51 -31.32
C ARG A 95 31.68 -2.14 -29.93
N ARG A 96 32.87 -2.20 -29.31
CA ARG A 96 32.99 -2.72 -27.94
C ARG A 96 32.34 -1.79 -26.91
N VAL A 97 32.48 -0.49 -27.08
CA VAL A 97 31.85 0.51 -26.21
C VAL A 97 30.32 0.44 -26.36
N ASP A 98 29.82 0.36 -27.59
CA ASP A 98 28.39 0.19 -27.86
C ASP A 98 27.85 -1.12 -27.26
N ALA A 99 28.56 -2.24 -27.41
CA ALA A 99 28.18 -3.52 -26.79
C ALA A 99 28.20 -3.45 -25.25
N ALA A 100 29.24 -2.87 -24.65
CA ALA A 100 29.31 -2.71 -23.20
C ALA A 100 28.21 -1.78 -22.66
N GLY A 101 27.94 -0.68 -23.36
CA GLY A 101 26.83 0.22 -23.04
C GLY A 101 25.47 -0.46 -23.20
N GLY A 102 25.32 -1.33 -24.21
CA GLY A 102 24.13 -2.14 -24.42
C GLY A 102 23.89 -3.11 -23.27
N ALA A 103 24.94 -3.77 -22.76
CA ALA A 103 24.85 -4.65 -21.60
C ALA A 103 24.39 -3.89 -20.34
N ALA A 104 25.01 -2.73 -20.08
CA ALA A 104 24.62 -1.86 -18.96
C ALA A 104 23.16 -1.39 -19.09
N ALA A 105 22.74 -0.94 -20.27
CA ALA A 105 21.35 -0.57 -20.54
C ALA A 105 20.40 -1.78 -20.37
N GLY A 106 20.80 -2.98 -20.76
CA GLY A 106 20.04 -4.21 -20.53
C GLY A 106 19.74 -4.42 -19.04
N VAL A 107 20.78 -4.34 -18.20
CA VAL A 107 20.68 -4.47 -16.73
C VAL A 107 19.80 -3.36 -16.13
N VAL A 108 20.09 -2.10 -16.45
CA VAL A 108 19.32 -0.96 -15.94
C VAL A 108 17.85 -1.07 -16.31
N GLY A 109 17.54 -1.45 -17.55
CA GLY A 109 16.15 -1.62 -17.98
C GLY A 109 15.40 -2.72 -17.22
N LEU A 110 16.09 -3.83 -16.88
CA LEU A 110 15.49 -4.87 -16.05
C LEU A 110 15.28 -4.38 -14.61
N LEU A 111 16.24 -3.67 -14.03
CA LEU A 111 16.10 -3.12 -12.68
C LEU A 111 14.94 -2.12 -12.59
N VAL A 112 14.76 -1.26 -13.61
CA VAL A 112 13.61 -0.35 -13.69
C VAL A 112 12.30 -1.12 -13.84
N LEU A 113 12.26 -2.20 -14.65
CA LEU A 113 11.09 -3.04 -14.77
C LEU A 113 10.72 -3.70 -13.44
N VAL A 114 11.72 -4.24 -12.73
CA VAL A 114 11.56 -4.82 -11.40
C VAL A 114 11.05 -3.77 -10.41
N TRP A 115 11.64 -2.56 -10.41
CA TRP A 115 11.21 -1.44 -9.57
C TRP A 115 9.75 -1.05 -9.79
N LEU A 116 9.26 -1.10 -11.04
CA LEU A 116 7.87 -0.77 -11.37
C LEU A 116 6.88 -1.91 -11.09
N VAL A 117 7.27 -3.16 -11.33
CA VAL A 117 6.34 -4.30 -11.34
C VAL A 117 6.30 -5.01 -9.98
N VAL A 118 7.42 -5.09 -9.27
CA VAL A 118 7.47 -5.84 -8.00
C VAL A 118 6.54 -5.28 -6.93
N PRO A 119 6.43 -3.95 -6.70
CA PRO A 119 5.44 -3.42 -5.77
C PRO A 119 4.02 -3.87 -6.13
N ALA A 120 3.68 -3.88 -7.41
CA ALA A 120 2.37 -4.37 -7.88
C ALA A 120 2.16 -5.87 -7.68
N LEU A 121 3.21 -6.67 -7.67
CA LEU A 121 3.13 -8.11 -7.40
C LEU A 121 3.20 -8.44 -5.91
N ALA A 122 3.78 -7.57 -5.09
CA ALA A 122 3.80 -7.71 -3.63
C ALA A 122 2.39 -7.56 -3.04
N ASP A 123 1.56 -6.72 -3.69
CA ASP A 123 0.17 -6.45 -3.31
C ASP A 123 -0.83 -7.53 -3.80
N VAL A 124 -0.42 -8.43 -4.71
CA VAL A 124 -1.29 -9.49 -5.26
C VAL A 124 -1.16 -10.76 -4.40
N SER A 125 -2.30 -11.30 -3.97
CA SER A 125 -2.42 -12.46 -3.07
C SER A 125 -1.68 -13.72 -3.57
N GLY A 126 -1.16 -14.53 -2.63
CA GLY A 126 -0.54 -15.83 -2.89
C GLY A 126 0.93 -16.03 -2.47
N TRP A 127 1.56 -17.09 -3.01
CA TRP A 127 2.96 -17.47 -2.75
C TRP A 127 3.99 -16.45 -3.23
N GLN A 128 3.59 -15.54 -4.11
CA GLN A 128 4.41 -14.52 -4.76
C GLN A 128 4.87 -13.44 -3.75
N ALA A 129 3.99 -13.02 -2.82
CA ALA A 129 4.31 -11.97 -1.84
C ALA A 129 5.36 -12.41 -0.80
N ARG A 130 5.39 -13.70 -0.43
CA ARG A 130 6.41 -14.27 0.48
C ARG A 130 7.79 -14.32 -0.16
N GLU A 131 7.84 -14.62 -1.46
CA GLU A 131 9.10 -14.75 -2.18
C GLU A 131 9.71 -13.37 -2.52
N VAL A 132 8.86 -12.36 -2.74
CA VAL A 132 9.27 -10.95 -2.90
C VAL A 132 9.87 -10.39 -1.61
N ARG A 133 9.23 -10.61 -0.45
CA ARG A 133 9.73 -10.12 0.84
C ARG A 133 11.04 -10.76 1.30
N ARG A 134 11.36 -11.98 0.86
CA ARG A 134 12.64 -12.66 1.16
C ARG A 134 13.77 -12.30 0.19
N SER A 135 13.51 -11.49 -0.83
CA SER A 135 14.49 -11.12 -1.86
C SER A 135 15.39 -9.99 -1.39
N ARG A 136 16.70 -10.25 -1.31
CA ARG A 136 17.69 -9.21 -0.99
C ARG A 136 17.81 -8.18 -2.11
N ILE A 137 17.62 -8.61 -3.35
CA ILE A 137 17.70 -7.72 -4.52
C ILE A 137 16.57 -6.70 -4.47
N VAL A 138 15.35 -7.14 -4.18
CA VAL A 138 14.19 -6.25 -4.06
C VAL A 138 14.36 -5.29 -2.89
N SER A 139 14.77 -5.77 -1.71
CA SER A 139 14.93 -4.90 -0.53
C SER A 139 16.00 -3.82 -0.74
N THR A 140 17.16 -4.17 -1.31
CA THR A 140 18.21 -3.18 -1.62
C THR A 140 17.76 -2.18 -2.69
N LEU A 141 16.94 -2.62 -3.65
CA LEU A 141 16.41 -1.76 -4.70
C LEU A 141 15.41 -0.73 -4.13
N SER A 142 14.52 -1.16 -3.22
CA SER A 142 13.55 -0.29 -2.54
C SER A 142 14.19 0.69 -1.56
N GLU A 143 15.33 0.35 -0.96
CA GLU A 143 16.07 1.25 -0.07
C GLU A 143 16.79 2.39 -0.83
N GLN A 144 17.26 2.14 -2.06
CA GLN A 144 18.08 3.10 -2.81
C GLN A 144 17.30 3.94 -3.83
N LEU A 145 16.19 3.43 -4.34
CA LEU A 145 15.36 4.13 -5.31
C LEU A 145 14.21 4.87 -4.59
N PRO A 146 13.74 6.00 -5.14
CA PRO A 146 12.51 6.60 -4.65
C PRO A 146 11.34 5.61 -4.74
N PRO A 147 10.27 5.80 -3.94
CA PRO A 147 9.07 4.97 -4.05
C PRO A 147 8.59 4.95 -5.51
N ALA A 148 8.24 3.76 -6.00
CA ALA A 148 7.71 3.60 -7.35
C ALA A 148 6.40 4.40 -7.49
N PRO A 149 6.08 4.96 -8.66
CA PRO A 149 4.79 5.62 -8.87
C PRO A 149 3.64 4.67 -8.57
N ASP A 150 2.61 5.14 -7.86
CA ASP A 150 1.48 4.34 -7.36
C ASP A 150 0.50 3.87 -8.45
N ALA A 151 0.99 3.18 -9.47
CA ALA A 151 0.15 2.52 -10.47
C ALA A 151 -0.81 1.50 -9.81
N THR A 152 -0.41 0.96 -8.65
CA THR A 152 -1.22 0.02 -7.85
C THR A 152 -2.35 0.71 -7.11
N LYS A 153 -2.21 1.99 -6.69
CA LYS A 153 -3.29 2.76 -6.04
C LYS A 153 -4.40 3.03 -7.05
N THR A 154 -4.03 3.45 -8.27
CA THR A 154 -4.99 3.61 -9.37
C THR A 154 -5.63 2.28 -9.78
N LEU A 155 -4.86 1.19 -9.85
CA LEU A 155 -5.40 -0.12 -10.18
C LEU A 155 -6.31 -0.67 -9.06
N ARG A 156 -5.96 -0.50 -7.78
CA ARG A 156 -6.80 -0.87 -6.63
C ARG A 156 -8.08 -0.04 -6.54
N GLN A 157 -8.00 1.26 -6.83
CA GLN A 157 -9.18 2.14 -6.95
C GLN A 157 -10.09 1.72 -8.12
N LEU A 158 -9.54 1.16 -9.19
CA LEU A 158 -10.29 0.69 -10.36
C LEU A 158 -10.83 -0.75 -10.20
N LEU A 159 -10.10 -1.62 -9.49
CA LEU A 159 -10.46 -3.02 -9.24
C LEU A 159 -11.36 -3.19 -8.01
N GLY A 160 -11.39 -2.21 -7.10
CA GLY A 160 -12.36 -2.15 -6.02
C GLY A 160 -12.22 -3.31 -5.02
N ASP A 161 -11.05 -3.49 -4.44
CA ASP A 161 -10.84 -4.52 -3.41
C ASP A 161 -10.64 -3.87 -2.02
N GLY A 162 -11.50 -4.23 -1.07
CA GLY A 162 -11.20 -4.22 0.37
C GLY A 162 -11.47 -2.94 1.18
N TYR A 163 -12.31 -2.02 0.73
CA TYR A 163 -12.77 -0.93 1.60
C TYR A 163 -14.06 -1.34 2.32
N PRO A 164 -14.10 -1.25 3.66
CA PRO A 164 -15.36 -1.36 4.38
C PRO A 164 -16.37 -0.36 3.81
N GLN A 165 -17.50 -0.84 3.28
CA GLN A 165 -18.59 -0.01 2.74
C GLN A 165 -19.43 0.57 3.89
N VAL A 166 -18.79 1.27 4.83
CA VAL A 166 -19.38 1.73 6.09
C VAL A 166 -20.32 2.92 5.91
N PHE A 167 -20.52 3.40 4.67
CA PHE A 167 -21.15 4.69 4.42
C PHE A 167 -22.19 4.68 3.31
N ASP A 168 -22.89 3.55 3.09
CA ASP A 168 -24.01 3.43 2.14
C ASP A 168 -25.14 4.48 2.34
N GLY A 169 -25.11 5.25 3.43
CA GLY A 169 -26.03 6.37 3.71
C GLY A 169 -25.46 7.79 3.52
N LEU A 170 -24.20 7.95 3.13
CA LEU A 170 -23.59 9.26 2.82
C LEU A 170 -23.38 9.36 1.31
N ASP A 171 -24.27 10.06 0.61
CA ASP A 171 -24.19 10.24 -0.85
C ASP A 171 -22.83 10.82 -1.34
N ARG A 172 -22.06 11.50 -0.45
CA ARG A 172 -20.67 11.97 -0.66
C ARG A 172 -19.94 12.16 0.67
N SER A 173 -18.62 11.96 0.70
CA SER A 173 -17.81 12.31 1.86
C SER A 173 -17.79 13.83 2.10
N PRO A 174 -17.88 14.28 3.37
CA PRO A 174 -17.94 15.69 3.72
C PRO A 174 -16.68 16.42 3.27
N ASP A 175 -16.83 17.72 2.98
CA ASP A 175 -15.68 18.58 2.75
C ASP A 175 -15.07 18.99 4.09
N VAL A 176 -13.91 18.43 4.38
CA VAL A 176 -13.16 18.65 5.62
C VAL A 176 -12.06 19.70 5.44
N GLY A 177 -11.89 20.29 4.25
CA GLY A 177 -10.73 21.12 3.92
C GLY A 177 -9.43 20.32 3.74
N PRO A 178 -8.29 20.99 3.50
CA PRO A 178 -7.02 20.30 3.31
C PRO A 178 -6.49 19.72 4.64
N PRO A 179 -5.75 18.59 4.60
CA PRO A 179 -4.98 18.10 5.72
C PRO A 179 -4.00 19.16 6.26
N PRO A 180 -3.73 19.16 7.58
CA PRO A 180 -2.75 20.07 8.17
C PRO A 180 -1.33 19.76 7.70
N GLY A 181 -0.45 20.76 7.74
CA GLY A 181 0.94 20.62 7.30
C GLY A 181 1.93 20.18 8.39
N GLU A 182 1.52 20.22 9.66
CA GLU A 182 2.35 19.90 10.82
C GLU A 182 1.57 19.05 11.82
N THR A 183 2.27 18.20 12.56
CA THR A 183 1.68 17.29 13.57
C THR A 183 1.46 17.94 14.93
N GLY A 184 2.12 19.07 15.20
CA GLY A 184 2.11 19.72 16.52
C GLY A 184 2.86 18.97 17.63
N LEU A 185 3.53 17.85 17.32
CA LEU A 185 4.29 17.04 18.26
C LEU A 185 5.77 17.46 18.31
N SER A 186 6.38 17.47 19.50
CA SER A 186 7.83 17.56 19.61
C SER A 186 8.50 16.25 19.19
N GLU A 187 9.76 16.33 18.73
CA GLU A 187 10.53 15.14 18.32
C GLU A 187 10.62 14.09 19.43
N ASP A 188 10.90 14.51 20.68
CA ASP A 188 10.93 13.63 21.84
C ASP A 188 9.58 12.95 22.10
N ARG A 189 8.49 13.69 21.86
CA ARG A 189 7.15 13.13 22.08
C ARG A 189 6.81 12.11 21.00
N ALA A 190 7.10 12.45 19.75
CA ALA A 190 6.94 11.56 18.60
C ALA A 190 7.75 10.26 18.76
N ALA A 191 9.02 10.36 19.18
CA ALA A 191 9.86 9.19 19.44
C ALA A 191 9.31 8.31 20.58
N GLY A 192 8.78 8.93 21.64
CA GLY A 192 8.15 8.20 22.73
C GLY A 192 6.89 7.45 22.31
N VAL A 193 6.06 8.04 21.44
CA VAL A 193 4.87 7.39 20.90
C VAL A 193 5.25 6.27 19.94
N ALA A 194 6.21 6.52 19.04
CA ALA A 194 6.71 5.54 18.07
C ALA A 194 7.21 4.23 18.73
N ALA A 195 7.74 4.30 19.96
CA ALA A 195 8.16 3.12 20.72
C ALA A 195 7.00 2.19 21.13
N SER A 196 5.76 2.67 21.09
CA SER A 196 4.54 1.92 21.41
C SER A 196 3.81 1.38 20.18
N ILE A 197 4.30 1.67 18.98
CA ILE A 197 3.65 1.29 17.72
C ILE A 197 4.27 -0.01 17.20
N VAL A 198 3.41 -0.88 16.66
CA VAL A 198 3.82 -2.14 16.04
C VAL A 198 3.18 -2.28 14.68
N LYS A 199 3.87 -2.95 13.77
CA LYS A 199 3.23 -3.45 12.55
C LYS A 199 2.52 -4.75 12.87
N VAL A 200 1.25 -4.85 12.48
CA VAL A 200 0.45 -6.08 12.61
C VAL A 200 0.52 -6.80 11.27
N SER A 201 0.83 -8.09 11.29
CA SER A 201 0.93 -8.92 10.09
C SER A 201 0.40 -10.31 10.33
N GLY A 202 -0.38 -10.85 9.41
CA GLY A 202 -0.79 -12.25 9.43
C GLY A 202 -1.14 -12.78 8.05
N GLU A 203 -1.17 -14.11 7.93
CA GLU A 203 -1.54 -14.81 6.70
C GLU A 203 -2.99 -15.29 6.85
N ALA A 204 -3.89 -14.72 6.05
CA ALA A 204 -5.30 -15.07 6.01
C ALA A 204 -5.84 -14.93 4.60
N CYS A 205 -6.84 -15.73 4.24
CA CYS A 205 -7.61 -15.52 3.01
C CYS A 205 -6.73 -15.51 1.74
N ASP A 206 -5.70 -16.37 1.71
CA ASP A 206 -4.68 -16.46 0.67
C ASP A 206 -3.87 -15.17 0.43
N ARG A 207 -3.96 -14.21 1.35
CA ARG A 207 -3.22 -12.95 1.35
C ARG A 207 -2.44 -12.76 2.66
N ILE A 208 -1.47 -11.84 2.62
CA ILE A 208 -0.86 -11.33 3.84
C ILE A 208 -1.58 -10.02 4.14
N GLN A 209 -2.16 -9.93 5.31
CA GLN A 209 -2.79 -8.72 5.81
C GLN A 209 -1.76 -7.97 6.65
N GLU A 210 -1.62 -6.68 6.39
CA GLU A 210 -0.74 -5.80 7.14
C GLU A 210 -1.53 -4.57 7.57
N GLY A 211 -1.27 -4.13 8.79
CA GLY A 211 -1.83 -2.93 9.37
C GLY A 211 -0.96 -2.42 10.49
N THR A 212 -1.52 -1.51 11.27
CA THR A 212 -0.85 -0.92 12.42
C THR A 212 -1.57 -1.32 13.69
N GLY A 213 -0.82 -1.40 14.78
CA GLY A 213 -1.37 -1.50 16.12
C GLY A 213 -0.55 -0.71 17.12
N PHE A 214 -1.12 -0.48 18.28
CA PHE A 214 -0.46 0.25 19.35
C PHE A 214 -0.75 -0.35 20.72
N VAL A 215 0.24 -0.23 21.62
CA VAL A 215 0.16 -0.79 22.96
C VAL A 215 -0.71 0.10 23.85
N VAL A 216 -1.71 -0.49 24.50
CA VAL A 216 -2.65 0.23 25.42
C VAL A 216 -2.52 -0.21 26.87
N ALA A 217 -1.94 -1.38 27.10
CA ALA A 217 -1.60 -1.89 28.43
C ALA A 217 -0.47 -2.93 28.27
N GLU A 218 0.02 -3.46 29.39
CA GLU A 218 1.06 -4.50 29.38
C GLU A 218 0.68 -5.66 28.45
N ASP A 219 1.49 -5.87 27.42
CA ASP A 219 1.32 -6.91 26.39
C ASP A 219 -0.04 -6.89 25.66
N LEU A 220 -0.76 -5.77 25.71
CA LEU A 220 -2.06 -5.58 25.03
C LEU A 220 -1.94 -4.54 23.91
N VAL A 221 -2.32 -4.96 22.72
CA VAL A 221 -2.26 -4.17 21.49
C VAL A 221 -3.64 -4.04 20.88
N VAL A 222 -3.96 -2.84 20.42
CA VAL A 222 -5.20 -2.55 19.69
C VAL A 222 -4.87 -2.41 18.21
N THR A 223 -5.75 -2.93 17.37
CA THR A 223 -5.76 -2.76 15.91
C THR A 223 -7.19 -2.82 15.39
N ASN A 224 -7.41 -2.75 14.07
CA ASN A 224 -8.74 -2.96 13.51
C ASN A 224 -9.08 -4.46 13.37
N ALA A 225 -10.36 -4.79 13.40
CA ALA A 225 -10.82 -6.16 13.25
C ALA A 225 -10.53 -6.69 11.83
N HIS A 226 -10.73 -5.86 10.79
CA HIS A 226 -10.47 -6.28 9.42
C HIS A 226 -8.98 -6.58 9.15
N VAL A 227 -8.05 -6.00 9.92
CA VAL A 227 -6.61 -6.26 9.78
C VAL A 227 -6.29 -7.71 10.13
N VAL A 228 -7.00 -8.28 11.11
CA VAL A 228 -6.74 -9.63 11.63
C VAL A 228 -7.82 -10.65 11.24
N ALA A 229 -8.87 -10.23 10.53
CA ALA A 229 -10.00 -11.09 10.17
C ALA A 229 -9.54 -12.31 9.35
N GLY A 230 -10.02 -13.50 9.74
CA GLY A 230 -9.65 -14.77 9.10
C GLY A 230 -8.26 -15.30 9.43
N GLU A 231 -7.46 -14.61 10.26
CA GLU A 231 -6.11 -15.06 10.63
C GLU A 231 -6.16 -16.22 11.64
N PRO A 232 -5.40 -17.31 11.42
CA PRO A 232 -5.20 -18.35 12.43
C PRO A 232 -4.22 -17.89 13.52
N GLU A 233 -3.22 -17.10 13.14
CA GLU A 233 -2.15 -16.56 13.97
C GLU A 233 -1.76 -15.16 13.46
N THR A 234 -1.51 -14.25 14.40
CA THR A 234 -1.13 -12.86 14.12
C THR A 234 0.26 -12.62 14.69
N VAL A 235 1.11 -11.96 13.90
CA VAL A 235 2.48 -11.59 14.29
C VAL A 235 2.55 -10.07 14.44
N LEU A 236 3.18 -9.62 15.52
CA LEU A 236 3.51 -8.22 15.76
C LEU A 236 4.99 -7.99 15.46
N VAL A 237 5.29 -6.98 14.64
CA VAL A 237 6.66 -6.52 14.39
C VAL A 237 6.92 -5.28 15.25
N ARG A 238 7.88 -5.39 16.16
CA ARG A 238 8.32 -4.30 17.03
C ARG A 238 9.07 -3.21 16.25
N PRO A 239 9.27 -2.01 16.83
CA PRO A 239 10.07 -0.95 16.22
C PRO A 239 11.53 -1.35 15.90
N ASP A 240 12.09 -2.32 16.63
CA ASP A 240 13.44 -2.86 16.38
C ASP A 240 13.47 -3.96 15.29
N GLY A 241 12.31 -4.27 14.69
CA GLY A 241 12.13 -5.29 13.66
C GLY A 241 11.96 -6.71 14.19
N SER A 242 11.99 -6.92 15.52
CA SER A 242 11.75 -8.25 16.10
C SER A 242 10.27 -8.63 16.05
N GLU A 243 10.01 -9.92 15.84
CA GLU A 243 8.65 -10.47 15.71
C GLU A 243 8.20 -11.13 17.02
N VAL A 244 6.90 -10.98 17.34
CA VAL A 244 6.24 -11.57 18.50
C VAL A 244 4.89 -12.12 18.11
N ASP A 245 4.62 -13.37 18.46
CA ASP A 245 3.30 -13.98 18.25
C ASP A 245 2.26 -13.35 19.18
N ALA A 246 1.08 -13.09 18.63
CA ALA A 246 -0.04 -12.52 19.35
C ALA A 246 -1.30 -13.38 19.22
N ALA A 247 -2.06 -13.44 20.31
CA ALA A 247 -3.36 -14.08 20.36
C ALA A 247 -4.46 -13.02 20.39
N LEU A 248 -5.48 -13.19 19.57
CA LEU A 248 -6.68 -12.37 19.60
C LEU A 248 -7.48 -12.63 20.89
N VAL A 249 -7.75 -11.59 21.68
CA VAL A 249 -8.44 -11.65 22.99
C VAL A 249 -9.72 -10.83 23.05
N ALA A 250 -9.96 -9.96 22.07
CA ALA A 250 -11.26 -9.39 21.75
C ALA A 250 -11.34 -9.14 20.25
N PHE A 251 -12.53 -9.30 19.68
CA PHE A 251 -12.79 -9.06 18.27
C PHE A 251 -14.21 -8.55 18.12
N ASP A 252 -14.34 -7.34 17.59
CA ASP A 252 -15.60 -6.66 17.38
C ASP A 252 -15.69 -6.21 15.91
N ALA A 253 -16.43 -7.00 15.12
CA ALA A 253 -16.70 -6.73 13.71
C ALA A 253 -17.57 -5.47 13.52
N ASP A 254 -18.46 -5.21 14.47
CA ASP A 254 -19.39 -4.09 14.41
C ASP A 254 -18.69 -2.77 14.68
N ARG A 255 -17.60 -2.74 15.45
CA ARG A 255 -16.77 -1.54 15.71
C ARG A 255 -15.49 -1.50 14.90
N ASP A 256 -15.21 -2.56 14.15
CA ASP A 256 -13.95 -2.76 13.43
C ASP A 256 -12.72 -2.61 14.35
N LEU A 257 -12.77 -3.25 15.52
CA LEU A 257 -11.70 -3.22 16.50
C LEU A 257 -11.34 -4.62 16.98
N ALA A 258 -10.05 -4.84 17.16
CA ALA A 258 -9.50 -6.06 17.72
C ALA A 258 -8.48 -5.74 18.81
N VAL A 259 -8.43 -6.62 19.81
CA VAL A 259 -7.44 -6.56 20.88
C VAL A 259 -6.61 -7.83 20.84
N LEU A 260 -5.31 -7.64 20.75
CA LEU A 260 -4.29 -8.68 20.69
C LEU A 260 -3.54 -8.73 22.01
N ARG A 261 -3.21 -9.93 22.47
CA ARG A 261 -2.32 -10.18 23.61
C ARG A 261 -1.05 -10.83 23.11
N ALA A 262 0.09 -10.20 23.37
CA ALA A 262 1.41 -10.63 22.90
C ALA A 262 2.37 -10.73 24.10
N PRO A 263 2.41 -11.89 24.80
CA PRO A 263 3.26 -12.06 25.97
C PRO A 263 4.73 -11.76 25.66
N GLY A 264 5.35 -10.91 26.48
CA GLY A 264 6.74 -10.51 26.31
C GLY A 264 6.94 -9.42 25.25
N LEU A 265 5.90 -8.70 24.83
CA LEU A 265 6.02 -7.58 23.89
C LEU A 265 6.93 -6.50 24.46
N GLY A 266 6.77 -6.15 25.74
CA GLY A 266 7.73 -5.30 26.48
C GLY A 266 7.81 -3.85 26.01
N LEU A 267 6.76 -3.35 25.32
CA LEU A 267 6.67 -1.97 24.84
C LEU A 267 5.83 -1.10 25.79
N PRO A 268 6.08 0.23 25.87
CA PRO A 268 5.30 1.11 26.73
C PRO A 268 3.87 1.28 26.22
N ALA A 269 2.90 1.39 27.14
CA ALA A 269 1.51 1.66 26.79
C ALA A 269 1.26 3.16 26.56
N LEU A 270 0.43 3.47 25.57
CA LEU A 270 -0.05 4.82 25.32
C LEU A 270 -1.27 5.14 26.19
N PRO A 271 -1.31 6.32 26.84
CA PRO A 271 -2.50 6.77 27.54
C PRO A 271 -3.64 7.07 26.55
N ILE A 272 -4.86 6.68 26.90
CA ILE A 272 -6.06 6.96 26.11
C ILE A 272 -6.78 8.15 26.75
N THR A 273 -7.27 9.08 25.91
CA THR A 273 -8.07 10.24 26.33
C THR A 273 -9.28 10.42 25.41
N GLY A 274 -10.19 11.33 25.77
CA GLY A 274 -11.33 11.68 24.92
C GLY A 274 -10.90 12.50 23.72
N SER A 275 -11.72 12.47 22.66
CA SER A 275 -11.52 13.29 21.46
C SER A 275 -12.53 14.41 21.33
N ASP A 276 -12.05 15.59 20.95
CA ASP A 276 -12.89 16.75 20.65
C ASP A 276 -12.79 17.16 19.18
N VAL A 277 -13.87 17.73 18.64
CA VAL A 277 -13.83 18.36 17.31
C VAL A 277 -12.87 19.56 17.35
N GLY A 278 -12.02 19.67 16.34
CA GLY A 278 -10.94 20.65 16.25
C GLY A 278 -9.62 20.18 16.87
N GLN A 279 -9.56 18.96 17.41
CA GLN A 279 -8.33 18.37 17.88
C GLN A 279 -7.40 18.02 16.71
N SER A 280 -6.11 18.31 16.89
CA SER A 280 -5.06 18.03 15.90
C SER A 280 -3.96 17.17 16.52
N GLY A 281 -3.20 16.49 15.67
CA GLY A 281 -2.11 15.64 16.11
C GLY A 281 -1.44 14.87 14.98
N ALA A 282 -0.92 13.69 15.30
CA ALA A 282 -0.39 12.74 14.31
C ALA A 282 -1.06 11.38 14.39
N VAL A 283 -1.23 10.78 13.22
CA VAL A 283 -1.46 9.35 13.03
C VAL A 283 -0.11 8.68 12.88
N PHE A 284 0.12 7.62 13.63
CA PHE A 284 1.35 6.82 13.58
C PHE A 284 1.06 5.49 12.91
N GLY A 285 1.45 5.33 11.65
CA GLY A 285 1.01 4.22 10.81
C GLY A 285 2.11 3.57 9.96
N HIS A 286 1.82 2.38 9.44
CA HIS A 286 2.65 1.62 8.51
C HIS A 286 2.02 1.61 7.10
N PRO A 287 2.02 2.75 6.38
CA PRO A 287 1.33 2.86 5.10
C PRO A 287 1.95 1.92 4.07
N GLY A 288 1.14 1.06 3.48
CA GLY A 288 1.55 0.00 2.55
C GLY A 288 2.46 -1.06 3.19
N GLY A 289 2.42 -1.23 4.52
CA GLY A 289 3.32 -2.12 5.26
C GLY A 289 4.77 -1.63 5.37
N ARG A 290 5.02 -0.37 4.95
CA ARG A 290 6.33 0.32 5.00
C ARG A 290 6.76 0.63 6.44
N PRO A 291 8.00 1.09 6.66
CA PRO A 291 8.41 1.61 7.97
C PRO A 291 7.44 2.67 8.52
N LEU A 292 7.46 2.85 9.84
CA LEU A 292 6.56 3.76 10.54
C LEU A 292 6.64 5.19 9.97
N GLU A 293 5.50 5.75 9.60
CA GLU A 293 5.33 7.11 9.12
C GLU A 293 4.36 7.88 10.01
N LEU A 294 4.55 9.21 10.06
CA LEU A 294 3.71 10.12 10.83
C LEU A 294 2.94 11.00 9.86
N SER A 295 1.61 10.94 9.94
CA SER A 295 0.71 11.76 9.13
C SER A 295 -0.05 12.75 10.02
N PRO A 296 -0.03 14.06 9.74
CA PRO A 296 -0.77 15.03 10.53
C PRO A 296 -2.28 14.89 10.29
N PHE A 297 -3.09 15.16 11.31
CA PHE A 297 -4.56 15.13 11.21
C PHE A 297 -5.22 16.29 11.94
N ASP A 298 -6.44 16.63 11.49
CA ASP A 298 -7.42 17.41 12.26
C ASP A 298 -8.74 16.63 12.36
N VAL A 299 -9.34 16.54 13.55
CA VAL A 299 -10.72 16.10 13.72
C VAL A 299 -11.66 17.21 13.27
N ARG A 300 -12.40 16.99 12.20
CA ARG A 300 -13.32 18.00 11.65
C ARG A 300 -14.77 17.76 12.04
N GLN A 301 -15.17 16.51 12.25
CA GLN A 301 -16.52 16.16 12.69
C GLN A 301 -16.47 14.91 13.57
N ARG A 302 -17.49 14.73 14.40
CA ARG A 302 -17.82 13.49 15.10
C ARG A 302 -19.25 13.14 14.75
N ILE A 303 -19.47 11.93 14.25
CA ILE A 303 -20.75 11.50 13.69
C ILE A 303 -21.07 10.08 14.16
N ASP A 304 -22.35 9.78 14.32
CA ASP A 304 -22.82 8.40 14.42
C ASP A 304 -23.01 7.87 12.99
N ALA A 305 -22.03 7.11 12.51
CA ALA A 305 -22.03 6.55 11.18
C ALA A 305 -22.85 5.24 11.15
N VAL A 306 -23.83 5.18 10.24
CA VAL A 306 -24.61 3.96 9.97
C VAL A 306 -24.10 3.33 8.69
N GLY A 307 -23.74 2.04 8.77
CA GLY A 307 -23.17 1.30 7.66
C GLY A 307 -23.20 -0.21 7.86
N THR A 308 -22.28 -0.89 7.18
CA THR A 308 -22.06 -2.33 7.35
C THR A 308 -20.98 -2.64 8.36
N ASP A 309 -21.00 -3.86 8.90
CA ASP A 309 -19.85 -4.48 9.55
C ASP A 309 -18.71 -4.77 8.56
N ILE A 310 -17.60 -5.33 9.06
CA ILE A 310 -16.45 -5.74 8.22
C ILE A 310 -16.76 -6.90 7.26
N TYR A 311 -17.92 -7.54 7.38
CA TYR A 311 -18.41 -8.63 6.53
C TYR A 311 -19.51 -8.16 5.56
N GLY A 312 -19.87 -6.88 5.58
CA GLY A 312 -20.90 -6.32 4.70
C GLY A 312 -22.33 -6.45 5.27
N GLU A 313 -22.49 -6.86 6.53
CA GLU A 313 -23.80 -6.96 7.17
C GLU A 313 -24.30 -5.57 7.58
N PRO A 314 -25.48 -5.12 7.11
CA PRO A 314 -25.97 -3.78 7.39
C PRO A 314 -26.49 -3.62 8.82
N GLY A 315 -26.51 -2.38 9.31
CA GLY A 315 -27.18 -2.02 10.57
C GLY A 315 -26.23 -1.72 11.72
N THR A 316 -24.93 -1.63 11.47
CA THR A 316 -23.96 -1.16 12.46
C THR A 316 -24.05 0.35 12.59
N THR A 317 -24.10 0.86 13.82
CA THR A 317 -23.92 2.28 14.14
C THR A 317 -22.64 2.42 14.95
N ARG A 318 -21.74 3.30 14.51
CA ARG A 318 -20.44 3.55 15.13
C ARG A 318 -20.25 5.03 15.38
N ASP A 319 -19.68 5.37 16.54
CA ASP A 319 -19.19 6.72 16.80
C ASP A 319 -17.83 6.95 16.12
N VAL A 320 -17.85 7.79 15.07
CA VAL A 320 -16.75 7.99 14.13
C VAL A 320 -16.29 9.44 14.12
N LEU A 321 -14.98 9.63 14.13
CA LEU A 321 -14.29 10.88 13.88
C LEU A 321 -14.01 11.01 12.38
N VAL A 322 -14.42 12.13 11.79
CA VAL A 322 -14.08 12.49 10.41
C VAL A 322 -12.87 13.41 10.42
N LEU A 323 -11.83 13.02 9.70
CA LEU A 323 -10.51 13.63 9.75
C LEU A 323 -10.20 14.36 8.45
N ALA A 324 -9.49 15.49 8.55
CA ALA A 324 -8.65 15.99 7.48
C ALA A 324 -7.25 15.38 7.65
N ALA A 325 -6.93 14.34 6.88
CA ALA A 325 -5.66 13.61 6.94
C ALA A 325 -5.41 12.85 5.64
N ASP A 326 -4.14 12.77 5.22
CA ASP A 326 -3.70 11.92 4.10
C ASP A 326 -3.22 10.57 4.65
N LEU A 327 -4.11 9.57 4.65
CA LEU A 327 -3.83 8.20 5.07
C LEU A 327 -3.86 7.22 3.90
N GLU A 328 -3.24 6.07 4.09
CA GLU A 328 -3.11 5.00 3.10
C GLU A 328 -3.47 3.63 3.66
N PRO A 329 -3.75 2.62 2.80
CA PRO A 329 -3.87 1.23 3.26
C PRO A 329 -2.64 0.85 4.09
N GLY A 330 -2.81 0.19 5.23
CA GLY A 330 -1.74 -0.08 6.21
C GLY A 330 -1.75 0.87 7.42
N ASP A 331 -2.36 2.06 7.29
CA ASP A 331 -2.65 2.93 8.44
C ASP A 331 -3.85 2.44 9.27
N SER A 332 -4.60 1.43 8.81
CA SER A 332 -5.66 0.78 9.57
C SER A 332 -5.13 0.28 10.92
N GLY A 333 -5.78 0.68 12.00
CA GLY A 333 -5.44 0.35 13.38
C GLY A 333 -4.44 1.33 14.02
N SER A 334 -3.99 2.35 13.28
CA SER A 334 -3.08 3.37 13.80
C SER A 334 -3.75 4.22 14.87
N PRO A 335 -3.04 4.56 15.96
CA PRO A 335 -3.55 5.53 16.92
C PRO A 335 -3.48 6.94 16.32
N LEU A 336 -4.56 7.70 16.51
CA LEU A 336 -4.53 9.16 16.44
C LEU A 336 -4.03 9.67 17.77
N VAL A 337 -2.97 10.46 17.77
CA VAL A 337 -2.30 10.92 18.99
C VAL A 337 -2.20 12.44 19.01
N ASP A 338 -2.62 13.04 20.12
CA ASP A 338 -2.53 14.49 20.33
C ASP A 338 -1.11 14.97 20.66
N ALA A 339 -0.93 16.28 20.80
CA ALA A 339 0.35 16.89 21.15
C ALA A 339 0.91 16.44 22.52
N ALA A 340 0.07 15.90 23.41
CA ALA A 340 0.49 15.36 24.70
C ALA A 340 0.93 13.88 24.63
N GLY A 341 0.79 13.23 23.48
CA GLY A 341 1.10 11.81 23.31
C GLY A 341 -0.03 10.89 23.75
N GLN A 342 -1.27 11.38 23.81
CA GLN A 342 -2.44 10.62 24.23
C GLN A 342 -3.27 10.18 23.02
N VAL A 343 -3.75 8.94 23.04
CA VAL A 343 -4.58 8.37 21.97
C VAL A 343 -5.98 8.97 22.06
N VAL A 344 -6.46 9.47 20.92
CA VAL A 344 -7.76 10.14 20.78
C VAL A 344 -8.65 9.46 19.73
N GLY A 345 -8.16 8.43 19.05
CA GLY A 345 -8.96 7.62 18.14
C GLY A 345 -8.12 6.54 17.48
N VAL A 346 -8.77 5.69 16.70
CA VAL A 346 -8.12 4.62 15.94
C VAL A 346 -8.50 4.74 14.47
N ALA A 347 -7.54 5.01 13.59
CA ALA A 347 -7.77 5.11 12.16
C ALA A 347 -8.31 3.77 11.62
N PHE A 348 -9.35 3.80 10.79
CA PHE A 348 -9.95 2.56 10.25
C PHE A 348 -10.31 2.62 8.76
N ALA A 349 -10.60 3.80 8.22
CA ALA A 349 -11.00 3.93 6.81
C ALA A 349 -10.57 5.27 6.19
N ILE A 350 -10.57 5.29 4.85
CA ILE A 350 -10.35 6.49 4.03
C ILE A 350 -11.54 6.70 3.10
N ALA A 351 -11.83 7.95 2.74
CA ALA A 351 -12.91 8.23 1.79
C ALA A 351 -12.53 7.78 0.37
N PRO A 352 -13.39 7.00 -0.32
CA PRO A 352 -13.10 6.54 -1.68
C PRO A 352 -13.27 7.63 -2.74
N ASP A 353 -14.13 8.63 -2.48
CA ASP A 353 -14.53 9.69 -3.41
C ASP A 353 -13.81 11.03 -3.16
N ARG A 354 -13.07 11.17 -2.05
CA ARG A 354 -12.40 12.43 -1.68
C ARG A 354 -11.05 12.20 -0.99
N SER A 355 -9.97 12.61 -1.64
CA SER A 355 -8.63 12.63 -1.03
C SER A 355 -8.56 13.55 0.19
N GLY A 356 -7.73 13.23 1.17
CA GLY A 356 -7.54 14.02 2.39
C GLY A 356 -8.65 13.87 3.43
N VAL A 357 -9.63 12.99 3.19
CA VAL A 357 -10.63 12.59 4.19
C VAL A 357 -10.33 11.17 4.67
N ALA A 358 -10.18 11.04 5.97
CA ALA A 358 -10.05 9.76 6.66
C ALA A 358 -11.02 9.66 7.83
N TYR A 359 -11.14 8.44 8.38
CA TYR A 359 -12.08 8.14 9.45
C TYR A 359 -11.37 7.36 10.57
N ALA A 360 -11.72 7.71 11.80
CA ALA A 360 -11.26 7.02 12.99
C ALA A 360 -12.43 6.61 13.89
N VAL A 361 -12.31 5.47 14.55
CA VAL A 361 -13.21 5.05 15.62
C VAL A 361 -12.88 5.85 16.88
N SER A 362 -13.90 6.31 17.62
CA SER A 362 -13.70 7.09 18.83
C SER A 362 -13.07 6.27 19.96
N THR A 363 -12.51 6.96 20.96
CA THR A 363 -11.94 6.28 22.14
C THR A 363 -13.00 5.68 23.07
N ASP A 364 -14.26 6.12 22.97
CA ASP A 364 -15.37 5.53 23.71
C ASP A 364 -15.67 4.11 23.19
N GLU A 365 -15.73 3.94 21.87
CA GLU A 365 -15.87 2.62 21.23
C GLU A 365 -14.65 1.74 21.52
N LEU A 366 -13.44 2.31 21.49
CA LEU A 366 -12.22 1.61 21.88
C LEU A 366 -12.29 1.07 23.31
N GLN A 367 -12.70 1.90 24.27
CA GLN A 367 -12.82 1.47 25.67
C GLN A 367 -13.89 0.39 25.83
N ALA A 368 -15.00 0.47 25.09
CA ALA A 368 -16.04 -0.56 25.09
C ALA A 368 -15.48 -1.92 24.65
N VAL A 369 -14.67 -1.96 23.59
CA VAL A 369 -14.04 -3.21 23.10
C VAL A 369 -12.97 -3.70 24.06
N LEU A 370 -12.13 -2.81 24.61
CA LEU A 370 -11.11 -3.18 25.59
C LEU A 370 -11.70 -3.84 26.83
N ALA A 371 -12.88 -3.41 27.28
CA ALA A 371 -13.58 -4.02 28.41
C ALA A 371 -14.00 -5.48 28.17
N THR A 372 -14.06 -5.93 26.91
CA THR A 372 -14.39 -7.31 26.55
C THR A 372 -13.17 -8.23 26.47
N ALA A 373 -11.95 -7.68 26.53
CA ALA A 373 -10.72 -8.44 26.38
C ALA A 373 -10.54 -9.51 27.47
N GLY A 374 -10.41 -10.76 27.03
CA GLY A 374 -10.37 -11.91 27.94
C GLY A 374 -9.50 -13.05 27.43
N SER A 375 -10.10 -14.23 27.34
CA SER A 375 -9.46 -15.42 26.75
C SER A 375 -9.35 -15.32 25.23
N ARG A 376 -8.56 -16.20 24.60
CA ARG A 376 -8.42 -16.26 23.15
C ARG A 376 -9.79 -16.40 22.47
N VAL A 377 -10.03 -15.61 21.43
CA VAL A 377 -11.23 -15.65 20.57
C VAL A 377 -10.82 -15.91 19.11
N PRO A 378 -11.70 -16.50 18.29
CA PRO A 378 -11.44 -16.69 16.86
C PRO A 378 -11.56 -15.37 16.07
N ALA A 379 -10.80 -15.23 14.99
CA ALA A 379 -10.79 -14.04 14.12
C ALA A 379 -11.92 -13.98 13.08
N GLY A 380 -12.95 -14.82 13.23
CA GLY A 380 -14.05 -14.92 12.26
C GLY A 380 -13.61 -15.40 10.87
N PRO A 381 -14.50 -15.28 9.86
CA PRO A 381 -14.16 -15.53 8.46
C PRO A 381 -13.32 -14.39 7.86
N CYS A 382 -12.99 -14.53 6.58
CA CYS A 382 -12.40 -13.44 5.80
C CYS A 382 -13.34 -12.24 5.75
N ALA A 383 -12.80 -11.03 5.96
CA ALA A 383 -13.50 -9.77 5.72
C ALA A 383 -13.93 -9.66 4.24
N ALA A 384 -15.01 -8.91 4.00
CA ALA A 384 -15.66 -8.79 2.68
C ALA A 384 -14.83 -8.04 1.63
#